data_AF-A0A3S5CCF1-F1
#
_entry.id   AF-A0A3S5CCF1-F1
#
_cell.length_a   1.000
_cell.length_b   1.000
_cell.length_c   1.000
_cell.angle_alpha   90.00
_cell.angle_beta   90.00
_cell.angle_gamma   90.00
#
_symmetry.space_group_name_H-M   'P 1'
#
loop_
_entity.id
_entity.type
_entity.pdbx_description
1 polymer ?
#
loop_
_entity_poly.entity_id
_entity_poly.type
_entity_poly.pdbx_seq_one_letter_code
_entity_poly.pdbx_strand_id
1 'polypeptide(L)'
;MFYSSNILSLIFDLQGVREVEETWASLKFDLQPYSKGKETRGTILSGVDEILQTLDDNSMSLQSMGASRFVGPFLATVQSWERSLSHVSEVLDIWMLVQRKWMYLEGIFVGGDIRAQLPEEAMKFDVIDKNFLKVIT
;
A
#
# COMPACT_ATOMS: atom_id res chain seq x y z
N MET A 1 26.83 -26.11 23.02
CA MET A 1 25.88 -24.98 23.05
C MET A 1 26.04 -24.02 21.88
N PHE A 2 27.24 -23.53 21.55
CA PHE A 2 27.44 -22.54 20.47
C PHE A 2 26.97 -22.95 19.06
N TYR A 3 27.16 -24.21 18.63
CA TYR A 3 26.69 -24.67 17.31
C TYR A 3 25.16 -24.70 17.17
N SER A 4 24.45 -25.02 18.25
CA SER A 4 22.98 -25.04 18.26
C SER A 4 22.41 -23.62 18.10
N SER A 5 23.01 -22.63 18.76
CA SER A 5 22.57 -21.24 18.67
C SER A 5 22.74 -20.65 17.26
N ASN A 6 23.82 -20.99 16.55
CA ASN A 6 24.06 -20.50 15.18
C ASN A 6 23.06 -21.07 14.18
N ILE A 7 22.71 -22.35 14.31
CA ILE A 7 21.72 -23.02 13.45
C ILE A 7 20.33 -22.42 13.68
N LEU A 8 19.97 -22.15 14.94
CA LEU A 8 18.69 -21.52 15.27
C LEU A 8 18.55 -20.13 14.65
N SER A 9 19.59 -19.29 14.69
CA SER A 9 19.56 -17.98 14.02
C SER A 9 19.40 -18.09 12.50
N LEU A 10 20.04 -19.07 11.87
CA LEU A 10 19.94 -19.28 10.43
C LEU A 10 18.56 -19.81 10.02
N ILE A 11 17.94 -20.63 10.87
CA ILE A 11 16.55 -21.09 10.70
C ILE A 11 15.57 -19.93 10.87
N PHE A 12 15.80 -19.06 11.86
CA PHE A 12 15.00 -17.87 12.09
C PHE A 12 15.02 -16.94 10.87
N ASP A 13 16.21 -16.61 10.35
CA ASP A 13 16.34 -15.76 9.15
C ASP A 13 15.68 -16.41 7.92
N LEU A 14 15.79 -17.74 7.76
CA LEU A 14 15.11 -18.47 6.68
C LEU A 14 13.58 -18.45 6.81
N GLN A 15 13.05 -18.66 8.02
CA GLN A 15 11.62 -18.64 8.28
C GLN A 15 11.04 -17.25 8.04
N GLY A 16 11.69 -16.20 8.56
CA GLY A 16 11.22 -14.83 8.38
C GLY A 16 11.11 -14.43 6.91
N VAL A 17 12.11 -14.76 6.07
CA VAL A 17 12.03 -14.47 4.63
C VAL A 17 10.87 -15.21 3.94
N ARG A 18 10.62 -16.47 4.32
CA ARG A 18 9.50 -17.26 3.76
C ARG A 18 8.14 -16.72 4.19
N GLU A 19 8.01 -16.33 5.44
CA GLU A 19 6.76 -15.76 5.96
C GLU A 19 6.40 -14.46 5.22
N VAL A 20 7.40 -13.59 4.95
CA VAL A 20 7.18 -12.39 4.12
C VAL A 20 6.72 -12.80 2.72
N GLU A 21 7.41 -13.74 2.08
CA GLU A 21 7.05 -14.19 0.72
C GLU A 21 5.63 -14.77 0.65
N GLU A 22 5.25 -15.65 1.57
CA GLU A 22 3.93 -16.27 1.62
C GLU A 22 2.82 -15.24 1.93
N THR A 23 3.10 -14.31 2.85
CA THR A 23 2.19 -13.22 3.19
C THR A 23 1.88 -12.39 1.95
N TRP A 24 2.91 -11.86 1.29
CA TRP A 24 2.73 -10.97 0.13
C TRP A 24 2.29 -11.69 -1.14
N ALA A 25 2.48 -13.01 -1.23
CA ALA A 25 1.92 -13.84 -2.31
C ALA A 25 0.40 -14.06 -2.19
N SER A 26 -0.14 -14.03 -0.97
CA SER A 26 -1.56 -14.29 -0.70
C SER A 26 -2.37 -13.04 -0.35
N LEU A 27 -1.71 -11.94 0.01
CA LEU A 27 -2.33 -10.67 0.36
C LEU A 27 -3.15 -10.12 -0.81
N LYS A 28 -4.36 -9.65 -0.48
CA LYS A 28 -5.27 -9.01 -1.43
C LYS A 28 -5.68 -7.66 -0.90
N PHE A 29 -5.67 -6.66 -1.78
CA PHE A 29 -6.24 -5.37 -1.47
C PHE A 29 -7.76 -5.45 -1.52
N ASP A 30 -8.40 -4.94 -0.47
CA ASP A 30 -9.84 -4.78 -0.45
C ASP A 30 -10.25 -3.57 -1.29
N LEU A 31 -11.02 -3.86 -2.34
CA LEU A 31 -11.60 -2.85 -3.21
C LEU A 31 -13.10 -2.79 -2.98
N GLN A 32 -13.62 -1.59 -2.79
CA GLN A 32 -15.04 -1.35 -2.57
C GLN A 32 -15.60 -0.42 -3.64
N PRO A 33 -16.79 -0.70 -4.20
CA PRO A 33 -17.47 0.24 -5.08
C PRO A 33 -17.69 1.57 -4.36
N TYR A 34 -17.27 2.66 -5.00
CA TYR A 34 -17.57 4.01 -4.54
C TYR A 34 -18.72 4.58 -5.36
N SER A 35 -19.80 4.98 -4.67
CA SER A 35 -20.96 5.60 -5.28
C SER A 35 -21.23 6.97 -4.67
N LYS A 36 -21.62 7.92 -5.51
CA LYS A 36 -22.15 9.22 -5.08
C LYS A 36 -23.59 9.36 -5.56
N GLY A 37 -24.52 9.48 -4.62
CA GLY A 37 -25.94 9.48 -4.95
C GLY A 37 -26.36 8.17 -5.60
N LYS A 38 -26.81 8.22 -6.87
CA LYS A 38 -27.24 7.04 -7.64
C LYS A 38 -26.18 6.52 -8.62
N GLU A 39 -25.03 7.18 -8.73
CA GLU A 39 -24.00 6.86 -9.71
C GLU A 39 -22.83 6.14 -9.04
N THR A 40 -22.46 4.96 -9.57
CA THR A 40 -21.22 4.26 -9.21
C THR A 40 -20.09 4.87 -10.01
N ARG A 41 -19.07 5.37 -9.30
CA ARG A 41 -17.96 6.12 -9.89
C ARG A 41 -16.77 5.22 -10.24
N GLY A 42 -16.48 4.21 -9.40
CA GLY A 42 -15.35 3.29 -9.59
C GLY A 42 -15.14 2.41 -8.35
N THR A 43 -13.98 1.76 -8.24
CA THR A 43 -13.61 0.96 -7.07
C THR A 43 -12.44 1.59 -6.32
N ILE A 44 -12.62 1.89 -5.03
CA ILE A 44 -11.62 2.52 -4.19
C ILE A 44 -10.96 1.51 -3.25
N LEU A 45 -9.73 1.79 -2.81
CA LEU A 45 -9.08 1.03 -1.74
C LEU A 45 -9.83 1.24 -0.42
N SER A 46 -10.07 0.14 0.28
CA SER A 46 -10.71 0.06 1.60
C SER A 46 -9.91 -0.90 2.48
N GLY A 47 -10.13 -0.87 3.80
CA GLY A 47 -9.58 -1.87 4.72
C GLY A 47 -8.03 -1.94 4.75
N VAL A 48 -7.36 -0.87 4.34
CA VAL A 48 -5.89 -0.86 4.19
C VAL A 48 -5.14 -0.88 5.52
N ASP A 49 -5.80 -0.63 6.65
CA ASP A 49 -5.17 -0.59 7.97
C ASP A 49 -4.43 -1.89 8.33
N GLU A 50 -5.04 -3.05 8.04
CA GLU A 50 -4.41 -4.36 8.27
C GLU A 50 -3.21 -4.60 7.35
N ILE A 51 -3.27 -4.09 6.11
CA ILE A 51 -2.19 -4.19 5.14
C ILE A 51 -1.00 -3.32 5.55
N LEU A 52 -1.26 -2.10 6.02
CA LEU A 52 -0.23 -1.20 6.54
C LEU A 52 0.44 -1.78 7.78
N GLN A 53 -0.34 -2.33 8.71
CA GLN A 53 0.21 -3.02 9.88
C GLN A 53 1.09 -4.21 9.45
N THR A 54 0.62 -5.04 8.51
CA THR A 54 1.39 -6.16 7.96
C THR A 54 2.67 -5.70 7.28
N LEU A 55 2.65 -4.54 6.60
CA LEU A 55 3.82 -3.95 5.98
C LEU A 55 4.84 -3.48 7.00
N ASP A 56 4.40 -2.81 8.06
CA ASP A 56 5.28 -2.31 9.14
C ASP A 56 5.94 -3.48 9.89
N ASP A 57 5.15 -4.50 10.26
CA ASP A 57 5.63 -5.70 10.95
C ASP A 57 6.68 -6.45 10.11
N ASN A 58 6.38 -6.68 8.83
CA ASN A 58 7.31 -7.35 7.92
C ASN A 58 8.57 -6.50 7.65
N SER A 59 8.44 -5.18 7.58
CA SER A 59 9.59 -4.27 7.41
C SER A 59 10.51 -4.31 8.64
N MET A 60 9.95 -4.31 9.85
CA MET A 60 10.72 -4.47 11.09
C MET A 60 11.40 -5.85 11.18
N SER A 61 10.71 -6.91 10.76
CA SER A 61 11.26 -8.27 10.70
C SER A 61 12.46 -8.35 9.75
N LEU A 62 12.34 -7.77 8.54
CA LEU A 62 13.41 -7.69 7.55
C LEU A 62 14.61 -6.88 8.06
N GLN A 63 14.39 -5.75 8.72
CA GLN A 63 15.47 -4.96 9.32
C GLN A 63 16.23 -5.75 10.40
N SER A 64 15.51 -6.49 11.24
CA SER A 64 16.09 -7.36 12.26
C SER A 64 16.95 -8.47 11.64
N MET A 65 16.43 -9.14 10.60
CA MET A 65 17.19 -10.12 9.82
C MET A 65 18.41 -9.49 9.13
N GLY A 66 18.27 -8.30 8.55
CA GLY A 66 19.37 -7.54 7.93
C GLY A 66 20.51 -7.23 8.90
N ALA A 67 20.19 -7.00 10.17
CA ALA A 67 21.17 -6.77 11.24
C ALA A 67 21.78 -8.07 11.83
N SER A 68 21.22 -9.24 11.50
CA SER A 68 21.74 -10.54 11.93
C SER A 68 23.13 -10.79 11.33
N ARG A 69 24.07 -11.21 12.18
CA ARG A 69 25.41 -11.65 11.70
C ARG A 69 25.34 -12.89 10.80
N PHE A 70 24.21 -13.59 10.78
CA PHE A 70 23.99 -14.84 10.04
C PHE A 70 23.20 -14.63 8.74
N VAL A 71 22.85 -13.37 8.41
CA VAL A 71 22.07 -13.02 7.22
C VAL A 71 22.79 -13.32 5.89
N GLY A 72 24.11 -13.55 5.91
CA GLY A 72 24.93 -13.69 4.70
C GLY A 72 24.31 -14.51 3.56
N PRO A 73 23.76 -15.71 3.80
CA PRO A 73 23.10 -16.52 2.77
C PRO A 73 21.80 -15.91 2.20
N PHE A 74 21.11 -15.07 2.97
CA PHE A 74 19.80 -14.50 2.65
C PHE A 74 19.83 -13.00 2.36
N LEU A 75 20.98 -12.35 2.52
CA LEU A 75 21.12 -10.89 2.47
C LEU A 75 20.54 -10.27 1.19
N ALA A 76 20.79 -10.89 0.04
CA ALA A 76 20.25 -10.42 -1.23
C ALA A 76 18.71 -10.46 -1.25
N THR A 77 18.13 -11.52 -0.69
CA THR A 77 16.67 -11.70 -0.59
C THR A 77 16.06 -10.71 0.39
N VAL A 78 16.65 -10.55 1.58
CA VAL A 78 16.23 -9.57 2.60
C VAL A 78 16.22 -8.16 2.00
N GLN A 79 17.34 -7.73 1.39
CA GLN A 79 17.44 -6.41 0.77
C GLN A 79 16.46 -6.22 -0.41
N SER A 80 16.16 -7.28 -1.15
CA SER A 80 15.16 -7.22 -2.21
C SER A 80 13.77 -6.96 -1.63
N TRP A 81 13.40 -7.68 -0.57
CA TRP A 81 12.13 -7.49 0.11
C TRP A 81 12.05 -6.11 0.80
N GLU A 82 13.09 -5.64 1.47
CA GLU A 82 13.12 -4.29 2.05
C GLU A 82 12.81 -3.21 1.01
N ARG A 83 13.43 -3.30 -0.18
CA ARG A 83 13.15 -2.38 -1.29
C ARG A 83 11.71 -2.50 -1.80
N SER A 84 11.22 -3.74 -1.96
CA SER A 84 9.85 -3.98 -2.41
C SER A 84 8.82 -3.42 -1.44
N LEU A 85 8.96 -3.71 -0.14
CA LEU A 85 8.02 -3.23 0.89
C LEU A 85 8.08 -1.72 1.07
N SER A 86 9.29 -1.13 0.99
CA SER A 86 9.43 0.33 0.98
C SER A 86 8.72 0.97 -0.21
N HIS A 87 8.79 0.36 -1.39
CA HIS A 87 8.09 0.87 -2.57
C HIS A 87 6.56 0.71 -2.45
N VAL A 88 6.08 -0.42 -1.94
CA VAL A 88 4.65 -0.64 -1.68
C VAL A 88 4.12 0.41 -0.69
N SER A 89 4.86 0.69 0.38
CA SER A 89 4.51 1.71 1.38
C SER A 89 4.33 3.08 0.73
N GLU A 90 5.31 3.53 -0.06
CA GLU A 90 5.24 4.82 -0.76
C GLU A 90 4.04 4.90 -1.71
N VAL A 91 3.80 3.84 -2.48
CA VAL A 91 2.66 3.78 -3.42
C VAL A 91 1.33 3.84 -2.67
N LEU A 92 1.19 3.11 -1.55
CA LEU A 92 -0.02 3.12 -0.75
C LEU A 92 -0.29 4.48 -0.12
N ASP A 93 0.73 5.13 0.43
CA ASP A 93 0.60 6.47 1.01
C ASP A 93 0.10 7.49 0.00
N ILE A 94 0.72 7.51 -1.20
CA ILE A 94 0.32 8.41 -2.28
C ILE A 94 -1.09 8.07 -2.77
N TRP A 95 -1.41 6.79 -2.96
CA TRP A 95 -2.74 6.36 -3.40
C TRP A 95 -3.81 6.81 -2.41
N MET A 96 -3.65 6.52 -1.12
CA MET A 96 -4.61 6.91 -0.08
C MET A 96 -4.79 8.43 -0.02
N LEU A 97 -3.70 9.19 -0.15
CA LEU A 97 -3.75 10.66 -0.15
C LEU A 97 -4.54 11.18 -1.36
N VAL A 98 -4.23 10.69 -2.56
CA VAL A 98 -4.90 11.10 -3.80
C VAL A 98 -6.38 10.71 -3.76
N GLN A 99 -6.69 9.48 -3.36
CA GLN A 99 -8.06 8.98 -3.24
C GLN A 99 -8.88 9.84 -2.27
N ARG A 100 -8.35 10.16 -1.09
CA ARG A 100 -9.04 11.00 -0.09
C ARG A 100 -9.31 12.41 -0.62
N LYS A 101 -8.32 13.03 -1.27
CA LYS A 101 -8.47 14.35 -1.88
C LYS A 101 -9.48 14.32 -3.02
N TRP A 102 -9.44 13.30 -3.87
CA TRP A 102 -10.39 13.13 -4.96
C TRP A 102 -11.82 12.98 -4.43
N MET A 103 -12.07 12.11 -3.44
CA MET A 103 -13.42 11.93 -2.85
C MET A 103 -13.95 13.23 -2.22
N TYR A 104 -13.07 14.03 -1.61
CA TYR A 104 -13.44 15.33 -1.05
C TYR A 104 -13.85 16.33 -2.15
N LEU A 105 -13.04 16.44 -3.20
CA LEU A 105 -13.31 17.32 -4.34
C LEU A 105 -14.54 16.88 -5.14
N GLU A 106 -14.74 15.58 -5.31
CA GLU A 106 -15.93 14.99 -5.93
C GLU A 106 -17.19 15.47 -5.20
N GLY A 107 -17.19 15.43 -3.87
CA GLY A 107 -18.31 15.91 -3.07
C GLY A 107 -18.64 17.38 -3.25
N ILE A 108 -17.66 18.22 -3.61
CA ILE A 108 -17.83 19.65 -3.83
C ILE A 108 -18.30 19.93 -5.27
N PHE A 109 -17.67 19.32 -6.27
CA PHE A 109 -17.85 19.68 -7.68
C PHE A 109 -18.92 18.88 -8.42
N VAL A 110 -19.33 17.71 -7.91
CA VAL A 110 -20.38 16.87 -8.55
C VAL A 110 -21.76 17.12 -7.92
N GLY A 111 -21.82 17.48 -6.64
CA GLY A 111 -23.06 17.53 -5.86
C GLY A 111 -23.71 18.90 -5.62
N GLY A 112 -23.13 20.02 -6.08
CA GLY A 112 -23.61 21.34 -5.67
C GLY A 112 -23.38 22.50 -6.63
N ASP A 113 -24.00 23.63 -6.30
CA ASP A 113 -23.96 24.89 -7.06
C ASP A 113 -22.57 25.52 -7.13
N ILE A 114 -21.60 25.03 -6.33
CA ILE A 114 -20.21 25.50 -6.31
C ILE A 114 -19.56 25.35 -7.69
N ARG A 115 -19.93 24.32 -8.47
CA ARG A 115 -19.44 24.15 -9.84
C ARG A 115 -19.77 25.36 -10.74
N ALA A 116 -20.93 25.98 -10.54
CA ALA A 116 -21.32 27.17 -11.27
C ALA A 116 -20.62 28.45 -10.77
N GLN A 117 -20.20 28.47 -9.50
CA GLN A 117 -19.47 29.59 -8.91
C GLN A 117 -17.97 29.56 -9.25
N LEU A 118 -17.39 28.36 -9.43
CA LEU A 118 -15.97 28.13 -9.69
C LEU A 118 -15.76 27.29 -10.97
N PRO A 119 -16.08 27.83 -12.15
CA PRO A 119 -16.08 27.07 -13.40
C PRO A 119 -14.67 26.65 -13.86
N GLU A 120 -13.63 27.45 -13.58
CA GLU A 120 -12.26 27.09 -13.95
C GLU A 120 -11.73 25.93 -13.10
N GLU A 121 -12.00 25.95 -11.80
CA GLU A 121 -11.65 24.90 -10.86
C GLU A 121 -12.41 23.60 -11.17
N ALA A 122 -13.68 23.72 -11.56
CA ALA A 122 -14.46 22.58 -12.04
C ALA A 122 -13.85 21.93 -13.28
N MET A 123 -13.42 22.72 -14.28
CA MET A 123 -12.74 22.18 -15.46
C MET A 123 -11.43 21.48 -15.11
N LYS A 124 -10.65 22.03 -14.17
CA LYS A 124 -9.43 21.37 -13.66
C LYS A 124 -9.76 20.05 -12.97
N PHE A 125 -10.81 20.04 -12.16
CA PHE A 125 -11.28 18.82 -11.48
C PHE A 125 -11.72 17.75 -12.48
N ASP A 126 -12.45 18.09 -13.54
CA ASP A 126 -12.88 17.10 -14.55
C ASP A 126 -11.70 16.34 -15.19
N VAL A 127 -10.56 17.01 -15.39
CA VAL A 127 -9.34 16.38 -15.89
C VAL A 127 -8.74 15.43 -14.85
N ILE A 128 -8.70 15.85 -13.58
CA ILE A 128 -8.22 15.02 -12.46
C ILE A 128 -9.12 13.80 -12.29
N ASP A 129 -10.43 13.99 -12.30
CA ASP A 129 -11.45 12.96 -12.19
C ASP A 129 -11.28 11.91 -13.28
N LYS A 130 -11.21 12.33 -14.55
CA LYS A 130 -10.96 11.42 -15.67
C LYS A 130 -9.66 10.64 -15.54
N ASN A 131 -8.59 11.26 -15.06
CA ASN A 131 -7.30 10.59 -14.90
C ASN A 131 -7.31 9.61 -13.73
N PHE A 132 -7.91 9.98 -12.61
CA PHE A 132 -8.03 9.11 -11.44
C PHE A 132 -8.93 7.91 -11.72
N LEU A 133 -10.06 8.12 -12.40
CA LEU A 133 -10.97 7.04 -12.79
C LEU A 133 -10.28 5.97 -13.65
N LYS A 134 -9.34 6.33 -14.54
CA LYS A 134 -8.55 5.37 -15.32
C LYS A 134 -7.59 4.52 -14.49
N VAL A 135 -7.21 4.97 -13.29
CA VAL A 135 -6.34 4.24 -12.38
C VAL A 135 -7.15 3.26 -11.53
N ILE A 136 -8.39 3.62 -11.20
CA ILE A 136 -9.25 2.86 -10.28
C ILE A 136 -10.37 2.05 -10.96
N THR A 137 -10.43 2.06 -12.30
CA THR A 137 -11.40 1.35 -13.16
C THR A 137 -10.64 0.50 -14.17
#